data_AF-A0A2P8B1L8-F1
#
_entry.id   AF-A0A2P8B1L8-F1
#
_cell.length_a   1.000
_cell.length_b   1.000
_cell.length_c   1.000
_cell.angle_alpha   90.00
_cell.angle_beta   90.00
_cell.angle_gamma   90.00
#
_symmetry.space_group_name_H-M   'P 1'
#
loop_
_entity.id
_entity.type
_entity.pdbx_description
1 polymer ?
#
loop_
_entity_poly.entity_id
_entity_poly.type
_entity_poly.pdbx_seq_one_letter_code
_entity_poly.pdbx_strand_id
1 'polypeptide(L)'
;MGSLWAGVDVGKTHHHVCVVDDDGTVVLSEKIPNDQQAISGIAGRLGKRRKPIRWAVDLRGGPASLLLAVLFDRGADVRYVSGTVTSRMAEAFHGERKTDAHDAYGIAQTLRMRADLPTLTLADGVQQQLKLLVSRRLDLVADRVRITARIQDLLTMISPALEKTLNLRSKGAVRLLAQWQTPGGLRRAGEARILAYLRQHGVRAAKALTVKALTAARTQTVAVAGEATAASIVAEMATDLEAVNDRIAAIEETIAAVVADHELGEIVTSLPGIGTTLAAEFLAHAGTLTTYPSAAALAAHAGLAPISRDSGRRQGHQVRPHRYHRGLRRVFSMSSFTALTHCPRSRAYYDKKRAEGKTHRQATAALSRQRLNVLWACIRDKTPYQPKQPRSAEVALYELA
;
A
#
# COMPACT_ATOMS: atom_id res chain seq x y z
N MET A 1 43.50 12.63 -0.17
CA MET A 1 42.80 12.61 -1.47
C MET A 1 41.34 12.96 -1.22
N GLY A 2 40.86 14.05 -1.82
CA GLY A 2 39.49 14.53 -1.61
C GLY A 2 38.42 13.71 -2.34
N SER A 3 37.15 13.86 -1.96
CA SER A 3 36.00 13.19 -2.59
C SER A 3 35.18 14.16 -3.45
N LEU A 4 34.24 13.62 -4.22
CA LEU A 4 33.20 14.38 -4.92
C LEU A 4 31.82 13.89 -4.49
N TRP A 5 30.87 14.81 -4.39
CA TRP A 5 29.50 14.53 -3.98
C TRP A 5 28.54 15.05 -5.04
N ALA A 6 27.84 14.13 -5.69
CA ALA A 6 26.81 14.43 -6.67
C ALA A 6 25.43 14.41 -6.03
N GLY A 7 24.70 15.52 -6.09
CA GLY A 7 23.28 15.58 -5.83
C GLY A 7 22.51 15.66 -7.14
N VAL A 8 21.41 14.92 -7.22
CA VAL A 8 20.55 14.93 -8.41
C VAL A 8 19.14 15.32 -8.01
N ASP A 9 18.65 16.43 -8.57
CA ASP A 9 17.24 16.74 -8.58
C ASP A 9 16.57 16.01 -9.75
N VAL A 10 15.62 15.14 -9.42
CA VAL A 10 15.05 14.18 -10.37
C VAL A 10 13.75 14.71 -10.96
N GLY A 11 13.81 15.21 -12.18
CA GLY A 11 12.63 15.55 -12.98
C GLY A 11 12.16 14.43 -13.93
N LYS A 12 10.95 14.61 -14.47
CA LYS A 12 10.33 13.66 -15.44
C LYS A 12 11.06 13.62 -16.77
N THR A 13 11.35 14.79 -17.34
CA THR A 13 11.96 14.93 -18.67
C THR A 13 13.47 15.14 -18.58
N HIS A 14 13.93 15.77 -17.51
CA HIS A 14 15.34 16.10 -17.28
C HIS A 14 15.68 15.89 -15.81
N HIS A 15 16.93 15.59 -15.53
CA HIS A 15 17.50 15.65 -14.20
C HIS A 15 18.46 16.84 -14.13
N HIS A 16 18.64 17.41 -12.95
CA HIS A 16 19.71 18.36 -12.72
C HIS A 16 20.77 17.73 -11.82
N VAL A 17 22.00 17.63 -12.29
CA VAL A 17 23.13 17.05 -11.55
C VAL A 17 24.03 18.19 -11.08
N CYS A 18 24.23 18.27 -9.77
CA CYS A 18 25.20 19.16 -9.16
C CYS A 18 26.28 18.35 -8.47
N VAL A 19 27.55 18.68 -8.68
CA VAL A 19 28.68 18.03 -8.03
C VAL A 19 29.48 19.05 -7.24
N VAL A 20 29.73 18.78 -5.97
CA VAL A 20 30.58 19.60 -5.10
C VAL A 20 31.83 18.84 -4.67
N ASP A 21 32.89 19.57 -4.31
CA ASP A 21 34.10 19.03 -3.69
C ASP A 21 34.06 19.13 -2.16
N ASP A 22 35.22 18.89 -1.51
CA ASP A 22 35.33 18.74 -0.06
C ASP A 22 35.00 20.05 0.67
N ASP A 23 35.30 21.18 0.03
CA ASP A 23 35.03 22.52 0.52
C ASP A 23 33.59 22.97 0.23
N GLY A 24 32.83 22.16 -0.53
CA GLY A 24 31.48 22.48 -0.97
C GLY A 24 31.44 23.38 -2.21
N THR A 25 32.57 23.55 -2.91
CA THR A 25 32.66 24.31 -4.14
C THR A 25 32.00 23.53 -5.27
N VAL A 26 31.15 24.19 -6.06
CA VAL A 26 30.49 23.55 -7.21
C VAL A 26 31.52 23.29 -8.31
N VAL A 27 31.72 22.02 -8.65
CA VAL A 27 32.64 21.56 -9.70
C VAL A 27 31.89 21.24 -11.00
N LEU A 28 30.60 20.96 -10.90
CA LEU A 28 29.71 20.72 -12.05
C LEU A 28 28.27 21.05 -11.67
N SER A 29 27.52 21.66 -12.59
CA SER A 29 26.08 21.85 -12.49
C SER A 29 25.48 21.78 -13.89
N GLU A 30 24.86 20.66 -14.23
CA GLU A 30 24.36 20.40 -15.59
C GLU A 30 22.96 19.81 -15.56
N LYS A 31 22.11 20.30 -16.46
CA LYS A 31 20.81 19.71 -16.77
C LYS A 31 21.00 18.64 -17.84
N ILE A 32 20.54 17.43 -17.55
CA ILE A 32 20.63 16.29 -18.47
C ILE A 32 19.22 15.76 -18.79
N PRO A 33 18.95 15.31 -20.03
CA PRO A 33 17.71 14.61 -20.32
C PRO A 33 17.62 13.28 -19.57
N ASN A 34 16.38 12.86 -19.24
CA ASN A 34 16.10 11.57 -18.60
C ASN A 34 16.12 10.44 -19.63
N ASP A 35 17.32 10.14 -20.14
CA ASP A 35 17.59 9.02 -21.05
C ASP A 35 18.90 8.31 -20.70
N GLN A 36 19.03 7.07 -21.16
CA GLN A 36 20.16 6.22 -20.78
C GLN A 36 21.50 6.78 -21.26
N GLN A 37 21.57 7.39 -22.44
CA GLN A 37 22.81 7.86 -23.04
C GLN A 37 23.36 9.06 -22.25
N ALA A 38 22.51 10.04 -21.94
CA ALA A 38 22.90 11.22 -21.17
C ALA A 38 23.31 10.87 -19.74
N ILE A 39 22.52 10.01 -19.07
CA ILE A 39 22.83 9.55 -17.70
C ILE A 39 24.13 8.74 -17.69
N SER A 40 24.31 7.82 -18.64
CA SER A 40 25.55 7.07 -18.80
C SER A 40 26.75 7.97 -19.08
N GLY A 41 26.55 9.01 -19.89
CA GLY A 41 27.56 9.99 -20.25
C GLY A 41 28.08 10.78 -19.06
N ILE A 42 27.17 11.35 -18.24
CA ILE A 42 27.56 12.09 -17.04
C ILE A 42 28.21 11.16 -16.00
N ALA A 43 27.65 9.97 -15.77
CA ALA A 43 28.18 9.01 -14.80
C ALA A 43 29.58 8.52 -15.21
N GLY A 44 29.78 8.24 -16.51
CA GLY A 44 31.09 7.87 -17.06
C GLY A 44 32.12 9.00 -16.99
N ARG A 45 31.73 10.24 -17.33
CA ARG A 45 32.60 11.43 -17.20
C ARG A 45 33.07 11.64 -15.76
N LEU A 46 32.16 11.49 -14.81
CA LEU A 46 32.47 11.67 -13.38
C LEU A 46 33.25 10.50 -12.80
N GLY A 47 32.95 9.26 -13.20
CA GLY A 47 33.67 8.06 -12.77
C GLY A 47 35.12 7.98 -13.24
N LYS A 48 35.48 8.66 -14.35
CA LYS A 48 36.88 8.76 -14.83
C LYS A 48 37.75 9.71 -14.00
N ARG A 49 37.18 10.47 -13.06
CA ARG A 49 37.94 11.42 -12.24
C ARG A 49 38.75 10.65 -11.17
N ARG A 50 39.91 11.21 -10.80
CA ARG A 50 40.78 10.64 -9.75
C ARG A 50 40.14 10.64 -8.36
N LYS A 51 39.20 11.55 -8.07
CA LYS A 51 38.50 11.64 -6.79
C LYS A 51 37.30 10.66 -6.81
N PRO A 52 37.09 9.85 -5.74
CA PRO A 52 35.91 9.00 -5.64
C PRO A 52 34.63 9.85 -5.60
N ILE A 53 33.57 9.36 -6.24
CA ILE A 53 32.28 10.05 -6.29
C ILE A 53 31.19 9.27 -5.57
N ARG A 54 30.41 9.97 -4.75
CA ARG A 54 29.17 9.46 -4.17
C ARG A 54 27.98 10.25 -4.71
N TRP A 55 26.87 9.57 -4.93
CA TRP A 55 25.65 10.13 -5.50
C TRP A 55 24.56 10.21 -4.45
N ALA A 56 23.66 11.17 -4.58
CA ALA A 56 22.44 11.26 -3.79
C ALA A 56 21.26 11.68 -4.65
N VAL A 57 20.11 11.09 -4.35
CA VAL A 57 18.80 11.39 -4.96
C VAL A 57 17.75 11.56 -3.87
N ASP A 58 16.69 12.28 -4.18
CA ASP A 58 15.57 12.50 -3.28
C ASP A 58 14.34 11.60 -3.53
N LEU A 59 14.39 10.83 -4.63
CA LEU A 59 13.39 9.86 -5.05
C LEU A 59 13.98 8.44 -5.14
N ARG A 60 13.18 7.43 -4.77
CA ARG A 60 13.57 6.00 -4.83
C ARG A 60 12.94 5.23 -6.00
N GLY A 61 12.34 5.92 -6.96
CA GLY A 61 11.56 5.32 -8.05
C GLY A 61 10.84 6.39 -8.87
N GLY A 62 9.88 5.97 -9.70
CA GLY A 62 9.19 6.87 -10.62
C GLY A 62 10.17 7.47 -11.63
N PRO A 63 10.26 8.80 -11.78
CA PRO A 63 11.23 9.45 -12.67
C PRO A 63 12.70 9.07 -12.41
N ALA A 64 13.05 8.67 -11.19
CA ALA A 64 14.42 8.27 -10.83
C ALA A 64 14.81 6.86 -11.29
N SER A 65 13.86 6.05 -11.79
CA SER A 65 14.09 4.61 -11.96
C SER A 65 15.21 4.31 -12.97
N LEU A 66 15.23 5.02 -14.11
CA LEU A 66 16.27 4.85 -15.12
C LEU A 66 17.64 5.36 -14.60
N LEU A 67 17.65 6.54 -13.96
CA LEU A 67 18.85 7.09 -13.32
C LEU A 67 19.48 6.10 -12.34
N LEU A 68 18.67 5.56 -11.41
CA LEU A 68 19.14 4.59 -10.42
C LEU A 68 19.67 3.31 -11.08
N ALA A 69 18.96 2.77 -12.07
CA ALA A 69 19.39 1.58 -12.78
C ALA A 69 20.76 1.78 -13.46
N VAL A 70 20.94 2.91 -14.16
CA VAL A 70 22.21 3.23 -14.85
C VAL A 70 23.36 3.48 -13.87
N LEU A 71 23.09 4.10 -12.72
CA LEU A 71 24.08 4.31 -11.67
C LEU A 71 24.49 2.98 -11.01
N PHE A 72 23.54 2.08 -10.72
CA PHE A 72 23.83 0.77 -10.12
C PHE A 72 24.56 -0.17 -11.07
N ASP A 73 24.20 -0.19 -12.36
CA ASP A 73 24.91 -0.95 -13.40
C ASP A 73 26.41 -0.57 -13.47
N ARG A 74 26.72 0.69 -13.14
CA ARG A 74 28.10 1.20 -13.05
C ARG A 74 28.74 1.07 -11.68
N GLY A 75 28.08 0.41 -10.72
CA GLY A 75 28.59 0.22 -9.36
C GLY A 75 28.70 1.51 -8.54
N ALA A 76 27.91 2.54 -8.85
CA ALA A 76 27.94 3.80 -8.10
C ALA A 76 27.36 3.66 -6.68
N ASP A 77 28.00 4.30 -5.69
CA ASP A 77 27.42 4.45 -4.34
C ASP A 77 26.37 5.56 -4.35
N VAL A 78 25.09 5.17 -4.26
CA VAL A 78 23.95 6.09 -4.28
C VAL A 78 23.27 6.12 -2.92
N ARG A 79 23.07 7.32 -2.38
CA ARG A 79 22.37 7.57 -1.11
C ARG A 79 21.00 8.20 -1.32
N TYR A 80 20.11 7.99 -0.36
CA TYR A 80 18.79 8.61 -0.34
C TYR A 80 18.74 9.80 0.61
N VAL A 81 18.33 10.96 0.09
CA VAL A 81 18.01 12.14 0.89
C VAL A 81 16.50 12.31 0.90
N SER A 82 15.84 12.32 2.06
CA SER A 82 14.39 12.50 2.06
C SER A 82 14.01 13.90 1.57
N GLY A 83 12.91 14.04 0.82
CA GLY A 83 12.46 15.37 0.34
C GLY A 83 12.20 16.39 1.46
N THR A 84 11.94 15.96 2.70
CA THR A 84 11.86 16.88 3.86
C THR A 84 13.23 17.42 4.26
N VAL A 85 14.28 16.58 4.20
CA VAL A 85 15.66 17.02 4.42
C VAL A 85 16.09 17.92 3.27
N THR A 86 15.80 17.55 2.01
CA THR A 86 16.07 18.38 0.84
C THR A 86 15.45 19.77 0.98
N SER A 87 14.16 19.86 1.29
CA SER A 87 13.46 21.14 1.46
C SER A 87 14.06 22.01 2.57
N ARG A 88 14.41 21.43 3.72
CA ARG A 88 15.03 22.18 4.84
C ARG A 88 16.45 22.63 4.54
N MET A 89 17.20 21.80 3.81
CA MET A 89 18.57 22.13 3.42
C MET A 89 18.58 23.18 2.30
N ALA A 90 17.64 23.10 1.35
CA ALA A 90 17.45 24.14 0.35
C ALA A 90 17.20 25.50 1.01
N GLU A 91 16.33 25.59 2.03
CA GLU A 91 16.13 26.83 2.79
C GLU A 91 17.40 27.35 3.49
N ALA A 92 18.31 26.45 3.91
CA ALA A 92 19.53 26.80 4.63
C ALA A 92 20.67 27.34 3.72
N PHE A 93 20.63 27.05 2.42
CA PHE A 93 21.64 27.50 1.47
C PHE A 93 21.10 28.68 0.64
N HIS A 94 21.72 29.85 0.77
CA HIS A 94 21.28 31.16 0.23
C HIS A 94 20.59 31.13 -1.16
N GLY A 95 19.45 31.84 -1.27
CA GLY A 95 18.77 32.19 -2.52
C GLY A 95 17.25 32.01 -2.44
N GLU A 96 16.47 33.08 -2.68
CA GLU A 96 14.99 33.05 -2.66
C GLU A 96 14.35 32.31 -3.86
N ARG A 97 15.16 31.71 -4.74
CA ARG A 97 14.69 31.07 -5.98
C ARG A 97 14.84 29.55 -5.94
N LYS A 98 13.69 28.87 -5.82
CA LYS A 98 13.56 27.44 -6.10
C LYS A 98 13.92 27.18 -7.57
N THR A 99 15.03 26.51 -7.81
CA THR A 99 15.46 26.06 -9.14
C THR A 99 15.97 24.63 -9.03
N ASP A 100 15.79 23.82 -10.07
CA ASP A 100 16.27 22.43 -10.12
C ASP A 100 17.78 22.34 -9.79
N ALA A 101 18.55 23.37 -10.19
CA ALA A 101 19.98 23.48 -9.88
C ALA A 101 20.27 23.66 -8.38
N HIS A 102 19.45 24.46 -7.70
CA HIS A 102 19.57 24.72 -6.27
C HIS A 102 19.12 23.52 -5.45
N ASP A 103 18.05 22.84 -5.86
CA ASP A 103 17.59 21.59 -5.24
C ASP A 103 18.69 20.50 -5.37
N ALA A 104 19.30 20.35 -6.55
CA ALA A 104 20.43 19.44 -6.77
C ALA A 104 21.66 19.79 -5.90
N TYR A 105 21.98 21.08 -5.77
CA TYR A 105 23.06 21.55 -4.90
C TYR A 105 22.78 21.25 -3.42
N GLY A 106 21.56 21.48 -2.95
CA GLY A 106 21.14 21.15 -1.58
C GLY A 106 21.28 19.66 -1.29
N ILE A 107 20.94 18.80 -2.24
CA ILE A 107 21.14 17.35 -2.14
C ILE A 107 22.64 17.00 -2.07
N ALA A 108 23.47 17.62 -2.92
CA ALA A 108 24.92 17.39 -2.95
C ALA A 108 25.59 17.79 -1.63
N GLN A 109 25.25 18.97 -1.09
CA GLN A 109 25.75 19.46 0.19
C GLN A 109 25.27 18.59 1.35
N THR A 110 24.02 18.14 1.32
CA THR A 110 23.49 17.20 2.34
C THR A 110 24.31 15.93 2.35
N LEU A 111 24.60 15.36 1.18
CA LEU A 111 25.43 14.16 1.05
C LEU A 111 26.85 14.36 1.57
N ARG A 112 27.44 15.53 1.31
CA ARG A 112 28.77 15.90 1.81
C ARG A 112 28.81 15.98 3.34
N MET A 113 27.79 16.59 3.94
CA MET A 113 27.75 16.86 5.38
C MET A 113 27.25 15.67 6.22
N ARG A 114 26.44 14.77 5.64
CA ARG A 114 25.78 13.68 6.37
C ARG A 114 26.31 12.31 5.99
N ALA A 115 27.00 11.67 6.93
CA ALA A 115 27.47 10.28 6.79
C ALA A 115 26.38 9.23 7.06
N ASP A 116 25.26 9.62 7.68
CA ASP A 116 24.19 8.72 8.14
C ASP A 116 23.09 8.48 7.10
N LEU A 117 23.31 8.89 5.84
CA LEU A 117 22.32 8.73 4.78
C LEU A 117 22.19 7.27 4.33
N PRO A 118 20.95 6.74 4.19
CA PRO A 118 20.72 5.38 3.73
C PRO A 118 21.30 5.14 2.34
N THR A 119 22.01 4.02 2.16
CA THR A 119 22.43 3.53 0.84
C THR A 119 21.24 2.93 0.11
N LEU A 120 21.09 3.27 -1.16
CA LEU A 120 20.16 2.62 -2.07
C LEU A 120 20.83 1.41 -2.72
N THR A 121 20.07 0.32 -2.89
CA THR A 121 20.55 -0.98 -3.36
C THR A 121 19.60 -1.58 -4.39
N LEU A 122 20.03 -2.61 -5.12
CA LEU A 122 19.15 -3.37 -6.02
C LEU A 122 17.98 -4.05 -5.29
N ALA A 123 18.09 -4.33 -3.99
CA ALA A 123 16.98 -4.81 -3.18
C ALA A 123 15.82 -3.79 -3.09
N ASP A 124 16.09 -2.50 -3.31
CA ASP A 124 15.03 -1.50 -3.51
C ASP A 124 14.18 -1.83 -4.76
N GLY A 125 14.67 -2.63 -5.71
CA GLY A 125 13.97 -3.10 -6.90
C GLY A 125 12.78 -4.02 -6.59
N VAL A 126 12.95 -5.03 -5.73
CA VAL A 126 11.84 -5.88 -5.25
C VAL A 126 10.84 -5.04 -4.45
N GLN A 127 11.33 -4.10 -3.64
CA GLN A 127 10.46 -3.15 -2.94
C GLN A 127 9.66 -2.27 -3.93
N GLN A 128 10.29 -1.75 -5.00
CA GLN A 128 9.59 -0.99 -6.03
C GLN A 128 8.56 -1.85 -6.77
N GLN A 129 8.90 -3.09 -7.10
CA GLN A 129 7.96 -4.04 -7.70
C GLN A 129 6.74 -4.23 -6.80
N LEU A 130 6.93 -4.50 -5.51
CA LEU A 130 5.83 -4.62 -4.55
C LEU A 130 5.03 -3.31 -4.44
N LYS A 131 5.66 -2.13 -4.45
CA LYS A 131 4.94 -0.85 -4.46
C LYS A 131 4.05 -0.71 -5.69
N LEU A 132 4.54 -1.06 -6.88
CA LEU A 132 3.76 -0.99 -8.12
C LEU A 132 2.58 -1.95 -8.08
N LEU A 133 2.81 -3.21 -7.69
CA LEU A 133 1.77 -4.22 -7.57
C LEU A 133 0.70 -3.83 -6.54
N VAL A 134 1.11 -3.40 -5.34
CA VAL A 134 0.21 -2.93 -4.28
C VAL A 134 -0.61 -1.73 -4.74
N SER A 135 0.03 -0.74 -5.38
CA SER A 135 -0.66 0.46 -5.86
C SER A 135 -1.71 0.10 -6.91
N ARG A 136 -1.33 -0.73 -7.89
CA ARG A 136 -2.26 -1.18 -8.93
C ARG A 136 -3.42 -1.99 -8.35
N ARG A 137 -3.17 -2.83 -7.33
CA ARG A 137 -4.23 -3.56 -6.63
C ARG A 137 -5.19 -2.60 -5.93
N LEU A 138 -4.68 -1.56 -5.27
CA LEU A 138 -5.51 -0.55 -4.61
C LEU A 138 -6.42 0.18 -5.62
N ASP A 139 -5.90 0.52 -6.79
CA ASP A 139 -6.69 1.14 -7.87
C ASP A 139 -7.80 0.20 -8.34
N LEU A 140 -7.48 -1.06 -8.64
CA LEU A 140 -8.47 -2.05 -9.05
C LEU A 140 -9.55 -2.29 -8.00
N VAL A 141 -9.19 -2.31 -6.71
CA VAL A 141 -10.17 -2.42 -5.61
C VAL A 141 -11.06 -1.18 -5.54
N ALA A 142 -10.51 0.02 -5.75
CA ALA A 142 -11.29 1.26 -5.80
C ALA A 142 -12.26 1.26 -6.99
N ASP A 143 -11.82 0.81 -8.16
CA ASP A 143 -12.64 0.65 -9.36
C ASP A 143 -13.77 -0.34 -9.11
N ARG A 144 -13.46 -1.50 -8.52
CA ARG A 144 -14.48 -2.49 -8.12
C ARG A 144 -15.56 -1.88 -7.23
N VAL A 145 -15.17 -1.09 -6.23
CA VAL A 145 -16.13 -0.42 -5.32
C VAL A 145 -16.99 0.57 -6.08
N ARG A 146 -16.39 1.39 -6.96
CA ARG A 146 -17.09 2.39 -7.77
C ARG A 146 -18.11 1.74 -8.72
N ILE A 147 -17.69 0.70 -9.43
CA ILE A 147 -18.55 -0.05 -10.36
C ILE A 147 -19.70 -0.71 -9.60
N THR A 148 -19.40 -1.37 -8.48
CA THR A 148 -20.41 -2.02 -7.64
C THR A 148 -21.45 -1.02 -7.16
N ALA A 149 -21.04 0.11 -6.60
CA ALA A 149 -21.94 1.15 -6.12
C ALA A 149 -22.82 1.69 -7.24
N ARG A 150 -22.25 1.93 -8.43
CA ARG A 150 -23.01 2.43 -9.57
C ARG A 150 -24.02 1.42 -10.10
N ILE A 151 -23.69 0.12 -10.12
CA ILE A 151 -24.66 -0.93 -10.44
C ILE A 151 -25.79 -0.91 -9.40
N GLN A 152 -25.48 -0.81 -8.10
CA GLN A 152 -26.49 -0.76 -7.04
C GLN A 152 -27.41 0.47 -7.17
N ASP A 153 -26.88 1.65 -7.51
CA ASP A 153 -27.68 2.85 -7.74
C ASP A 153 -28.66 2.65 -8.91
N LEU A 154 -28.18 2.10 -10.03
CA LEU A 154 -29.01 1.83 -11.20
C LEU A 154 -30.04 0.72 -10.93
N LEU A 155 -29.65 -0.34 -10.20
CA LEU A 155 -30.57 -1.38 -9.76
C LEU A 155 -31.61 -0.82 -8.80
N THR A 156 -31.26 0.09 -7.89
CA THR A 156 -32.23 0.76 -7.01
C THR A 156 -33.24 1.57 -7.82
N MET A 157 -32.80 2.20 -8.92
CA MET A 157 -33.70 2.90 -9.83
C MET A 157 -34.63 1.94 -10.60
N ILE A 158 -34.11 0.86 -11.21
CA ILE A 158 -34.92 -0.02 -12.07
C ILE A 158 -35.69 -1.11 -11.30
N SER A 159 -35.11 -1.62 -10.22
CA SER A 159 -35.71 -2.64 -9.36
C SER A 159 -35.04 -2.73 -7.98
N PRO A 160 -35.57 -2.02 -6.97
CA PRO A 160 -35.11 -2.12 -5.59
C PRO A 160 -35.09 -3.57 -5.03
N ALA A 161 -36.02 -4.40 -5.50
CA ALA A 161 -36.10 -5.80 -5.10
C ALA A 161 -34.90 -6.62 -5.61
N LEU A 162 -34.43 -6.37 -6.83
CA LEU A 162 -33.24 -7.01 -7.37
C LEU A 162 -31.97 -6.52 -6.67
N GLU A 163 -31.83 -5.21 -6.42
CA GLU A 163 -30.68 -4.65 -5.69
C GLU A 163 -30.53 -5.33 -4.32
N LYS A 164 -31.61 -5.38 -3.53
CA LYS A 164 -31.61 -5.99 -2.19
C LYS A 164 -31.26 -7.47 -2.20
N THR A 165 -31.60 -8.17 -3.28
CA THR A 165 -31.48 -9.63 -3.39
C THR A 165 -30.11 -10.08 -3.91
N LEU A 166 -29.51 -9.30 -4.82
CA LEU A 166 -28.30 -9.68 -5.52
C LEU A 166 -27.04 -9.23 -4.77
N ASN A 167 -26.25 -10.19 -4.29
CA ASN A 167 -24.94 -9.92 -3.72
C ASN A 167 -23.88 -9.82 -4.82
N LEU A 168 -23.50 -8.60 -5.20
CA LEU A 168 -22.50 -8.34 -6.25
C LEU A 168 -21.06 -8.79 -5.91
N ARG A 169 -20.81 -9.30 -4.69
CA ARG A 169 -19.57 -10.04 -4.39
C ARG A 169 -19.56 -11.45 -5.00
N SER A 170 -20.72 -11.98 -5.39
CA SER A 170 -20.86 -13.28 -6.04
C SER A 170 -20.65 -13.14 -7.54
N LYS A 171 -19.68 -13.90 -8.10
CA LYS A 171 -19.51 -14.01 -9.56
C LYS A 171 -20.81 -14.38 -10.28
N GLY A 172 -21.66 -15.21 -9.64
CA GLY A 172 -22.94 -15.61 -10.22
C GLY A 172 -23.93 -14.45 -10.37
N ALA A 173 -23.99 -13.53 -9.39
CA ALA A 173 -24.89 -12.37 -9.47
C ALA A 173 -24.43 -11.40 -10.56
N VAL A 174 -23.12 -11.17 -10.67
CA VAL A 174 -22.51 -10.35 -11.72
C VAL A 174 -22.80 -10.94 -13.10
N ARG A 175 -22.58 -12.25 -13.30
CA ARG A 175 -22.89 -12.95 -14.57
C ARG A 175 -24.37 -12.93 -14.95
N LEU A 176 -25.26 -13.03 -13.95
CA LEU A 176 -26.69 -12.88 -14.17
C LEU A 176 -26.99 -11.48 -14.72
N LEU A 177 -26.44 -10.43 -14.09
CA LEU A 177 -26.61 -9.04 -14.52
C LEU A 177 -25.88 -8.68 -15.81
N ALA A 178 -24.89 -9.45 -16.26
CA ALA A 178 -24.34 -9.28 -17.60
C ALA A 178 -25.38 -9.66 -18.68
N GLN A 179 -26.30 -10.58 -18.36
CA GLN A 179 -27.28 -11.11 -19.31
C GLN A 179 -28.72 -10.61 -19.10
N TRP A 180 -29.17 -10.46 -17.85
CA TRP A 180 -30.51 -10.02 -17.47
C TRP A 180 -30.50 -9.06 -16.29
N GLN A 181 -30.90 -7.82 -16.53
CA GLN A 181 -30.81 -6.72 -15.57
C GLN A 181 -32.18 -6.29 -15.04
N THR A 182 -33.24 -6.55 -15.81
CA THR A 182 -34.60 -6.05 -15.51
C THR A 182 -35.52 -7.16 -15.02
N PRO A 183 -36.53 -6.83 -14.17
CA PRO A 183 -37.56 -7.79 -13.77
C PRO A 183 -38.28 -8.42 -14.96
N GLY A 184 -38.66 -7.62 -15.96
CA GLY A 184 -39.30 -8.10 -17.18
C GLY A 184 -38.41 -9.05 -17.99
N GLY A 185 -37.11 -8.76 -18.09
CA GLY A 185 -36.13 -9.62 -18.73
C GLY A 185 -36.02 -10.98 -18.05
N LEU A 186 -35.91 -11.00 -16.72
CA LEU A 186 -35.82 -12.22 -15.91
C LEU A 186 -37.10 -13.07 -16.03
N ARG A 187 -38.29 -12.46 -15.93
CA ARG A 187 -39.56 -13.19 -16.09
C ARG A 187 -39.71 -13.82 -17.47
N ARG A 188 -39.35 -13.10 -18.53
CA ARG A 188 -39.40 -13.60 -19.92
C ARG A 188 -38.40 -14.74 -20.17
N ALA A 189 -37.21 -14.67 -19.58
CA ALA A 189 -36.24 -15.75 -19.69
C ALA A 189 -36.71 -17.03 -18.99
N GLY A 190 -37.34 -16.88 -17.82
CA GLY A 190 -37.86 -18.00 -17.03
C GLY A 190 -36.76 -18.83 -16.35
N GLU A 191 -37.18 -19.73 -15.46
CA GLU A 191 -36.27 -20.49 -14.59
C GLU A 191 -35.31 -21.39 -15.38
N ALA A 192 -35.84 -22.15 -16.35
CA ALA A 192 -35.05 -23.11 -17.11
C ALA A 192 -33.87 -22.45 -17.85
N ARG A 193 -34.11 -21.31 -18.51
CA ARG A 193 -33.07 -20.60 -19.29
C ARG A 193 -32.02 -19.97 -18.40
N ILE A 194 -32.42 -19.31 -17.31
CA ILE A 194 -31.49 -18.68 -16.37
C ILE A 194 -30.62 -19.75 -15.70
N LEU A 195 -31.24 -20.85 -15.23
CA LEU A 195 -30.52 -21.93 -14.59
C LEU A 195 -29.50 -22.59 -15.53
N ALA A 196 -29.89 -22.85 -16.79
CA ALA A 196 -28.99 -23.40 -17.80
C ALA A 196 -27.80 -22.47 -18.06
N TYR A 197 -28.04 -21.17 -18.27
CA TYR A 197 -26.99 -20.17 -18.48
C TYR A 197 -26.01 -20.10 -17.30
N LEU A 198 -26.51 -20.01 -16.07
CA LEU A 198 -25.65 -19.93 -14.89
C LEU A 198 -24.81 -21.19 -14.66
N ARG A 199 -25.36 -22.38 -14.97
CA ARG A 199 -24.61 -23.65 -14.91
C ARG A 199 -23.52 -23.73 -15.97
N GLN A 200 -23.84 -23.34 -17.20
CA GLN A 200 -22.87 -23.26 -18.29
C GLN A 200 -21.69 -22.35 -17.94
N HIS A 201 -21.97 -21.27 -17.21
CA HIS A 201 -20.95 -20.35 -16.70
C HIS A 201 -20.48 -20.72 -15.28
N GLY A 202 -20.48 -22.00 -14.89
CA GLY A 202 -19.79 -22.47 -13.68
C GLY A 202 -20.29 -21.91 -12.34
N VAL A 203 -21.52 -21.40 -12.26
CA VAL A 203 -22.08 -20.84 -11.02
C VAL A 203 -22.53 -21.97 -10.10
N ARG A 204 -21.77 -22.24 -9.03
CA ARG A 204 -22.05 -23.35 -8.07
C ARG A 204 -23.46 -23.28 -7.47
N ALA A 205 -23.92 -22.09 -7.09
CA ALA A 205 -25.23 -21.88 -6.47
C ALA A 205 -26.32 -21.45 -7.48
N ALA A 206 -26.24 -21.90 -8.74
CA ALA A 206 -27.10 -21.44 -9.84
C ALA A 206 -28.60 -21.55 -9.54
N LYS A 207 -29.06 -22.69 -8.99
CA LYS A 207 -30.49 -22.91 -8.65
C LYS A 207 -30.98 -21.90 -7.61
N ALA A 208 -30.26 -21.76 -6.50
CA ALA A 208 -30.62 -20.84 -5.43
C ALA A 208 -30.62 -19.37 -5.91
N LEU A 209 -29.64 -18.98 -6.73
CA LEU A 209 -29.59 -17.64 -7.32
C LEU A 209 -30.74 -17.39 -8.30
N THR A 210 -31.06 -18.36 -9.16
CA THR A 210 -32.17 -18.27 -10.13
C THR A 210 -33.49 -18.04 -9.43
N VAL A 211 -33.79 -18.87 -8.42
CA VAL A 211 -35.03 -18.74 -7.63
C VAL A 211 -35.10 -17.38 -6.95
N LYS A 212 -34.02 -16.94 -6.29
CA LYS A 212 -33.97 -15.61 -5.65
C LYS A 212 -34.23 -14.48 -6.63
N ALA A 213 -33.55 -14.48 -7.77
CA ALA A 213 -33.69 -13.44 -8.80
C ALA A 213 -35.11 -13.40 -9.38
N LEU A 214 -35.70 -14.57 -9.70
CA LEU A 214 -37.07 -14.64 -10.21
C LEU A 214 -38.12 -14.25 -9.19
N THR A 215 -37.95 -14.63 -7.92
CA THR A 215 -38.84 -14.19 -6.83
C THR A 215 -38.83 -12.67 -6.72
N ALA A 216 -37.65 -12.04 -6.71
CA ALA A 216 -37.53 -10.59 -6.72
C ALA A 216 -38.14 -9.96 -8.00
N ALA A 217 -37.91 -10.56 -9.17
CA ALA A 217 -38.47 -10.08 -10.42
C ALA A 217 -40.01 -10.18 -10.49
N ARG A 218 -40.64 -11.07 -9.72
CA ARG A 218 -42.11 -11.22 -9.66
C ARG A 218 -42.77 -10.15 -8.80
N THR A 219 -42.06 -9.49 -7.89
CA THR A 219 -42.64 -8.44 -7.03
C THR A 219 -42.86 -7.11 -7.75
N GLN A 220 -42.37 -6.97 -8.99
CA GLN A 220 -42.48 -5.74 -9.77
C GLN A 220 -42.87 -6.07 -11.22
N THR A 221 -44.08 -5.74 -11.62
CA THR A 221 -44.57 -5.93 -12.99
C THR A 221 -44.41 -4.69 -13.87
N VAL A 222 -44.35 -3.51 -13.26
CA VAL A 222 -44.25 -2.21 -13.93
C VAL A 222 -42.79 -1.87 -14.25
N ALA A 223 -42.55 -1.42 -15.47
CA ALA A 223 -41.25 -0.91 -15.92
C ALA A 223 -41.14 0.60 -15.61
N VAL A 224 -39.94 1.05 -15.24
CA VAL A 224 -39.68 2.48 -14.97
C VAL A 224 -39.22 3.22 -16.22
N ALA A 225 -39.35 4.54 -16.23
CA ALA A 225 -38.80 5.37 -17.30
C ALA A 225 -37.27 5.22 -17.38
N GLY A 226 -36.74 5.06 -18.60
CA GLY A 226 -35.30 4.86 -18.82
C GLY A 226 -34.76 3.47 -18.47
N GLU A 227 -35.64 2.50 -18.14
CA GLU A 227 -35.23 1.14 -17.74
C GLU A 227 -34.31 0.46 -18.76
N ALA A 228 -34.62 0.55 -20.06
CA ALA A 228 -33.81 -0.08 -21.11
C ALA A 228 -32.38 0.48 -21.16
N THR A 229 -32.23 1.81 -21.04
CA THR A 229 -30.92 2.47 -21.02
C THR A 229 -30.14 2.10 -19.76
N ALA A 230 -30.79 2.14 -18.59
CA ALA A 230 -30.18 1.73 -17.33
C ALA A 230 -29.74 0.26 -17.36
N ALA A 231 -30.56 -0.63 -17.94
CA ALA A 231 -30.23 -2.04 -18.12
C ALA A 231 -28.99 -2.24 -19.01
N SER A 232 -28.86 -1.49 -20.11
CA SER A 232 -27.67 -1.54 -20.96
C SER A 232 -26.40 -1.14 -20.20
N ILE A 233 -26.48 -0.05 -19.41
CA ILE A 233 -25.35 0.40 -18.59
C ILE A 233 -25.01 -0.66 -17.52
N VAL A 234 -26.01 -1.25 -16.86
CA VAL A 234 -25.78 -2.32 -15.88
C VAL A 234 -25.10 -3.55 -16.51
N ALA A 235 -25.48 -3.92 -17.75
CA ALA A 235 -24.88 -5.04 -18.46
C ALA A 235 -23.38 -4.81 -18.76
N GLU A 236 -23.04 -3.62 -19.27
CA GLU A 236 -21.66 -3.19 -19.51
C GLU A 236 -20.85 -3.20 -18.21
N MET A 237 -21.36 -2.54 -17.16
CA MET A 237 -20.69 -2.44 -15.87
C MET A 237 -20.55 -3.78 -15.16
N ALA A 238 -21.48 -4.72 -15.35
CA ALA A 238 -21.34 -6.07 -14.83
C ALA A 238 -20.19 -6.83 -15.52
N THR A 239 -20.02 -6.63 -16.83
CA THR A 239 -18.88 -7.18 -17.58
C THR A 239 -17.55 -6.58 -17.08
N ASP A 240 -17.51 -5.26 -16.87
CA ASP A 240 -16.34 -4.59 -16.30
C ASP A 240 -16.02 -5.06 -14.88
N LEU A 241 -17.05 -5.27 -14.06
CA LEU A 241 -16.90 -5.77 -12.70
C LEU A 241 -16.29 -7.18 -12.68
N GLU A 242 -16.70 -8.05 -13.60
CA GLU A 242 -16.09 -9.38 -13.75
C GLU A 242 -14.61 -9.26 -14.16
N ALA A 243 -14.30 -8.45 -15.18
CA ALA A 243 -12.94 -8.22 -15.63
C ALA A 243 -12.02 -7.62 -14.54
N VAL A 244 -12.52 -6.66 -13.76
CA VAL A 244 -11.78 -6.08 -12.63
C VAL A 244 -11.54 -7.12 -11.53
N ASN A 245 -12.52 -7.97 -11.22
CA ASN A 245 -12.33 -9.03 -10.23
C ASN A 245 -11.27 -10.05 -10.67
N ASP A 246 -11.23 -10.42 -11.94
CA ASP A 246 -10.23 -11.35 -12.46
C ASP A 246 -8.83 -10.71 -12.48
N ARG A 247 -8.72 -9.41 -12.82
CA ARG A 247 -7.46 -8.65 -12.69
C ARG A 247 -6.98 -8.55 -11.24
N ILE A 248 -7.89 -8.42 -10.27
CA ILE A 248 -7.55 -8.44 -8.84
C ILE A 248 -6.99 -9.81 -8.44
N ALA A 249 -7.61 -10.91 -8.90
CA ALA A 249 -7.12 -12.25 -8.60
C ALA A 249 -5.71 -12.47 -9.17
N ALA A 250 -5.50 -12.13 -10.45
CA ALA A 250 -4.19 -12.28 -11.11
C ALA A 250 -3.08 -11.45 -10.44
N ILE A 251 -3.37 -10.21 -10.04
CA ILE A 251 -2.36 -9.39 -9.34
C ILE A 251 -2.11 -9.90 -7.92
N GLU A 252 -3.11 -10.46 -7.24
CA GLU A 252 -2.93 -11.09 -5.92
C GLU A 252 -2.06 -12.34 -6.00
N GLU A 253 -2.17 -13.15 -7.05
CA GLU A 253 -1.27 -14.27 -7.34
C GLU A 253 0.17 -13.79 -7.58
N THR A 254 0.34 -12.75 -8.39
CA THR A 254 1.66 -12.14 -8.63
C THR A 254 2.27 -11.60 -7.34
N ILE A 255 1.48 -10.91 -6.52
CA ILE A 255 1.90 -10.42 -5.20
C ILE A 255 2.31 -11.59 -4.31
N ALA A 256 1.58 -12.70 -4.33
CA ALA A 256 1.89 -13.87 -3.52
C ALA A 256 3.23 -14.49 -3.87
N ALA A 257 3.54 -14.61 -5.17
CA ALA A 257 4.84 -15.10 -5.63
C ALA A 257 5.98 -14.19 -5.14
N VAL A 258 5.87 -12.87 -5.33
CA VAL A 258 6.92 -11.92 -4.90
C VAL A 258 7.10 -11.93 -3.38
N VAL A 259 6.02 -12.06 -2.61
CA VAL A 259 6.11 -12.17 -1.14
C VAL A 259 6.76 -13.49 -0.73
N ALA A 260 6.47 -14.60 -1.41
CA ALA A 260 7.06 -15.90 -1.10
C ALA A 260 8.58 -15.92 -1.34
N ASP A 261 9.05 -15.25 -2.40
CA ASP A 261 10.48 -15.15 -2.73
C ASP A 261 11.23 -14.11 -1.89
N HIS A 262 10.52 -13.25 -1.15
CA HIS A 262 11.13 -12.20 -0.35
C HIS A 262 11.72 -12.75 0.96
N GLU A 263 12.94 -12.32 1.33
CA GLU A 263 13.67 -12.83 2.53
C GLU A 263 12.86 -12.73 3.84
N LEU A 264 12.04 -11.67 3.98
CA LEU A 264 11.15 -11.43 5.12
C LEU A 264 9.72 -11.96 4.93
N GLY A 265 9.39 -12.55 3.79
CA GLY A 265 8.03 -12.95 3.42
C GLY A 265 7.39 -13.91 4.42
N GLU A 266 8.08 -15.02 4.71
CA GLU A 266 7.66 -16.02 5.69
C GLU A 266 7.51 -15.40 7.09
N ILE A 267 8.49 -14.62 7.54
CA ILE A 267 8.47 -13.97 8.86
C ILE A 267 7.28 -13.01 8.97
N VAL A 268 7.02 -12.18 7.96
CA VAL A 268 5.95 -11.17 8.02
C VAL A 268 4.56 -11.83 7.98
N THR A 269 4.39 -12.84 7.14
CA THR A 269 3.11 -13.58 7.01
C THR A 269 2.83 -14.51 8.20
N SER A 270 3.86 -14.92 8.96
CA SER A 270 3.69 -15.77 10.15
C SER A 270 2.88 -15.12 11.28
N LEU A 271 2.82 -13.77 11.33
CA LEU A 271 2.10 -13.06 12.37
C LEU A 271 0.57 -13.12 12.11
N PRO A 272 -0.24 -13.76 12.98
CA PRO A 272 -1.68 -13.94 12.74
C PRO A 272 -2.39 -12.62 12.51
N GLY A 273 -3.08 -12.48 11.38
CA GLY A 273 -3.71 -11.23 10.95
C GLY A 273 -2.84 -10.40 9.99
N ILE A 274 -1.68 -10.88 9.54
CA ILE A 274 -0.97 -10.33 8.38
C ILE A 274 -0.95 -11.41 7.29
N GLY A 275 -1.95 -11.38 6.40
CA GLY A 275 -1.93 -12.22 5.20
C GLY A 275 -1.05 -11.61 4.10
N THR A 276 -0.88 -12.35 3.00
CA THR A 276 0.00 -12.02 1.87
C THR A 276 -0.15 -10.58 1.35
N THR A 277 -1.38 -10.08 1.20
CA THR A 277 -1.63 -8.69 0.76
C THR A 277 -1.12 -7.66 1.76
N LEU A 278 -1.35 -7.87 3.06
CA LEU A 278 -0.87 -6.96 4.11
C LEU A 278 0.65 -7.07 4.28
N ALA A 279 1.22 -8.25 4.08
CA ALA A 279 2.66 -8.46 4.04
C ALA A 279 3.29 -7.69 2.87
N ALA A 280 2.74 -7.80 1.66
CA ALA A 280 3.19 -7.05 0.49
C ALA A 280 3.14 -5.54 0.73
N GLU A 281 2.05 -5.02 1.30
CA GLU A 281 1.94 -3.60 1.67
C GLU A 281 2.98 -3.19 2.71
N PHE A 282 3.22 -4.03 3.72
CA PHE A 282 4.26 -3.76 4.71
C PHE A 282 5.64 -3.69 4.06
N LEU A 283 6.02 -4.70 3.28
CA LEU A 283 7.32 -4.78 2.61
C LEU A 283 7.51 -3.64 1.61
N ALA A 284 6.48 -3.31 0.84
CA ALA A 284 6.49 -2.18 -0.07
C ALA A 284 6.76 -0.84 0.64
N HIS A 285 6.17 -0.61 1.82
CA HIS A 285 6.20 0.70 2.47
C HIS A 285 7.22 0.86 3.60
N ALA A 286 7.59 -0.23 4.28
CA ALA A 286 8.58 -0.19 5.35
C ALA A 286 9.97 0.11 4.78
N GLY A 287 10.28 -0.38 3.58
CA GLY A 287 11.63 -0.36 3.03
C GLY A 287 12.60 -1.17 3.87
N THR A 288 13.90 -0.91 3.69
CA THR A 288 14.94 -1.65 4.42
C THR A 288 14.82 -1.37 5.91
N LEU A 289 14.55 -2.42 6.72
CA LEU A 289 14.28 -2.24 8.14
C LEU A 289 15.49 -1.73 8.93
N THR A 290 16.70 -1.89 8.40
CA THR A 290 17.93 -1.29 8.94
C THR A 290 17.91 0.24 8.96
N THR A 291 17.00 0.88 8.19
CA THR A 291 16.81 2.34 8.23
C THR A 291 16.10 2.83 9.48
N TYR A 292 15.46 1.95 10.26
CA TYR A 292 14.85 2.31 11.53
C TYR A 292 15.79 1.95 12.68
N PRO A 293 16.13 2.89 13.57
CA PRO A 293 16.96 2.57 14.74
C PRO A 293 16.20 1.76 15.80
N SER A 294 14.86 1.73 15.77
CA SER A 294 14.04 1.02 16.74
C SER A 294 12.61 0.77 16.26
N ALA A 295 11.89 -0.11 16.97
CA ALA A 295 10.45 -0.30 16.79
C ALA A 295 9.65 1.00 17.01
N ALA A 296 10.15 1.92 17.84
CA ALA A 296 9.52 3.23 18.06
C ALA A 296 9.64 4.13 16.82
N ALA A 297 10.77 4.09 16.11
CA ALA A 297 10.95 4.82 14.87
C ALA A 297 10.02 4.31 13.76
N LEU A 298 9.89 2.99 13.60
CA LEU A 298 8.92 2.41 12.65
C LEU A 298 7.48 2.77 13.05
N ALA A 299 7.16 2.79 14.34
CA ALA A 299 5.84 3.20 14.81
C ALA A 299 5.55 4.69 14.59
N ALA A 300 6.54 5.56 14.71
CA ALA A 300 6.40 6.96 14.36
C ALA A 300 6.11 7.12 12.85
N HIS A 301 6.86 6.40 12.00
CA HIS A 301 6.62 6.39 10.55
C HIS A 301 5.22 5.86 10.18
N ALA A 302 4.76 4.80 10.85
CA ALA A 302 3.41 4.26 10.70
C ALA A 302 2.31 5.11 11.39
N GLY A 303 2.67 6.16 12.12
CA GLY A 303 1.74 7.02 12.86
C GLY A 303 1.04 6.32 14.03
N LEU A 304 1.65 5.27 14.58
CA LEU A 304 1.20 4.51 15.74
C LEU A 304 1.82 4.98 17.05
N ALA A 305 2.83 5.85 16.99
CA ALA A 305 3.34 6.58 18.13
C ALA A 305 2.54 7.89 18.32
N PRO A 306 1.87 8.10 19.47
CA PRO A 306 1.29 9.39 19.80
C PRO A 306 2.38 10.46 19.95
N ILE A 307 2.03 11.71 19.65
CA ILE A 307 2.91 12.87 19.86
C ILE A 307 2.37 13.72 21.01
N SER A 308 3.26 14.26 21.84
CA SER A 308 2.87 15.23 22.87
C SER A 308 2.48 16.55 22.19
N ARG A 309 1.31 17.08 22.57
CA ARG A 309 0.84 18.41 22.20
C ARG A 309 0.59 19.17 23.49
N ASP A 310 1.69 19.39 24.20
CA ASP A 310 1.67 20.14 25.44
C ASP A 310 1.68 21.63 25.12
N SER A 311 0.93 22.40 25.92
CA SER A 311 0.97 23.86 25.93
C SER A 311 1.42 24.32 27.30
N GLY A 312 1.81 25.59 27.45
CA GLY A 312 2.24 26.14 28.75
C GLY A 312 1.22 25.96 29.89
N ARG A 313 -0.05 25.63 29.58
CA ARG A 313 -1.12 25.33 30.57
C ARG A 313 -1.58 23.87 30.61
N ARG A 314 -1.13 23.00 29.69
CA ARG A 314 -1.56 21.59 29.63
C ARG A 314 -0.37 20.69 29.31
N GLN A 315 -0.03 19.81 30.24
CA GLN A 315 1.02 18.79 30.08
C GLN A 315 0.39 17.39 30.00
N GLY A 316 1.02 16.48 29.25
CA GLY A 316 0.58 15.09 29.09
C GLY A 316 -0.52 14.89 28.04
N HIS A 317 -0.82 15.89 27.20
CA HIS A 317 -1.85 15.74 26.18
C HIS A 317 -1.26 15.07 24.92
N GLN A 318 -1.57 13.79 24.74
CA GLN A 318 -1.12 13.04 23.58
C GLN A 318 -2.15 13.08 22.44
N VAL A 319 -1.68 13.44 21.25
CA VAL A 319 -2.51 13.50 20.04
C VAL A 319 -1.98 12.58 18.95
N ARG A 320 -2.85 12.27 17.99
CA ARG A 320 -2.47 11.56 16.78
C ARG A 320 -1.53 12.43 15.93
N PRO A 321 -0.42 11.89 15.41
CA PRO A 321 0.42 12.63 14.46
C PRO A 321 -0.33 12.94 13.17
N HIS A 322 -0.08 14.12 12.59
CA HIS A 322 -0.67 14.54 11.32
C HIS A 322 0.10 13.99 10.11
N ARG A 323 1.41 13.78 10.24
CA ARG A 323 2.30 13.25 9.19
C ARG A 323 2.69 11.81 9.55
N TYR A 324 2.33 10.86 8.69
CA TYR A 324 2.69 9.44 8.79
C TYR A 324 2.36 8.72 7.47
N HIS A 325 2.92 7.54 7.27
CA HIS A 325 2.65 6.71 6.11
C HIS A 325 1.31 5.99 6.25
N ARG A 326 0.33 6.35 5.40
CA ARG A 326 -1.04 5.81 5.44
C ARG A 326 -1.10 4.30 5.19
N GLY A 327 -0.28 3.79 4.26
CA GLY A 327 -0.15 2.34 3.97
C GLY A 327 0.26 1.52 5.20
N LEU A 328 1.42 1.82 5.81
CA LEU A 328 1.85 1.18 7.07
C LEU A 328 0.81 1.27 8.18
N ARG A 329 0.15 2.42 8.35
CA ARG A 329 -0.92 2.54 9.34
C ARG A 329 -2.07 1.57 9.04
N ARG A 330 -2.50 1.50 7.77
CA ARG A 330 -3.56 0.60 7.32
C ARG A 330 -3.18 -0.86 7.57
N VAL A 331 -1.95 -1.27 7.29
CA VAL A 331 -1.45 -2.63 7.57
C VAL A 331 -1.74 -3.01 9.02
N PHE A 332 -1.26 -2.23 9.98
CA PHE A 332 -1.41 -2.57 11.40
C PHE A 332 -2.84 -2.38 11.92
N SER A 333 -3.63 -1.48 11.33
CA SER A 333 -5.05 -1.37 11.66
C SER A 333 -5.85 -2.58 11.18
N MET A 334 -5.73 -2.98 9.92
CA MET A 334 -6.37 -4.19 9.38
C MET A 334 -5.92 -5.43 10.12
N SER A 335 -4.62 -5.49 10.42
CA SER A 335 -4.04 -6.60 11.15
C SER A 335 -4.62 -6.75 12.56
N SER A 336 -4.88 -5.65 13.27
CA SER A 336 -5.58 -5.67 14.55
C SER A 336 -7.00 -6.23 14.42
N PHE A 337 -7.77 -5.78 13.42
CA PHE A 337 -9.15 -6.24 13.24
C PHE A 337 -9.22 -7.75 12.97
N THR A 338 -8.37 -8.27 12.08
CA THR A 338 -8.30 -9.70 11.83
C THR A 338 -7.83 -10.48 13.06
N ALA A 339 -6.84 -9.95 13.79
CA ALA A 339 -6.29 -10.62 14.97
C ALA A 339 -7.26 -10.70 16.14
N LEU A 340 -8.24 -9.80 16.25
CA LEU A 340 -9.27 -9.87 17.31
C LEU A 340 -10.13 -11.13 17.21
N THR A 341 -10.30 -11.67 16.01
CA THR A 341 -11.08 -12.90 15.77
C THR A 341 -10.21 -14.15 15.85
N HIS A 342 -8.95 -14.09 15.40
CA HIS A 342 -8.12 -15.28 15.17
C HIS A 342 -6.92 -15.42 16.12
N CYS A 343 -6.66 -14.45 17.01
CA CYS A 343 -5.53 -14.49 17.93
C CYS A 343 -5.99 -14.20 19.37
N PRO A 344 -6.15 -15.25 20.22
CA PRO A 344 -6.59 -15.08 21.61
C PRO A 344 -5.74 -14.09 22.41
N ARG A 345 -4.42 -14.06 22.18
CA ARG A 345 -3.50 -13.10 22.83
C ARG A 345 -3.77 -11.65 22.42
N SER A 346 -4.07 -11.41 21.15
CA SER A 346 -4.43 -10.06 20.67
C SER A 346 -5.77 -9.63 21.26
N ARG A 347 -6.73 -10.57 21.37
CA ARG A 347 -8.02 -10.34 22.04
C ARG A 347 -7.84 -9.99 23.51
N ALA A 348 -7.08 -10.77 24.26
CA ALA A 348 -6.81 -10.52 25.67
C ALA A 348 -6.15 -9.16 25.92
N TYR A 349 -5.19 -8.75 25.08
CA TYR A 349 -4.59 -7.42 25.19
C TYR A 349 -5.61 -6.30 24.91
N TYR A 350 -6.44 -6.46 23.88
CA TYR A 350 -7.50 -5.50 23.57
C TYR A 350 -8.50 -5.38 24.73
N ASP A 351 -8.93 -6.50 25.30
CA ASP A 351 -9.87 -6.51 26.44
C ASP A 351 -9.28 -5.86 27.67
N LYS A 352 -8.00 -6.14 27.97
CA LYS A 352 -7.26 -5.42 29.01
C LYS A 352 -7.30 -3.90 28.77
N LYS A 353 -7.08 -3.45 27.54
CA LYS A 353 -7.16 -2.01 27.21
C LYS A 353 -8.57 -1.44 27.33
N ARG A 354 -9.61 -2.22 27.05
CA ARG A 354 -11.01 -1.81 27.28
C ARG A 354 -11.33 -1.71 28.78
N ALA A 355 -10.83 -2.65 29.59
CA ALA A 355 -10.97 -2.64 31.05
C ALA A 355 -10.23 -1.47 31.71
N GLU A 356 -9.10 -1.02 31.14
CA GLU A 356 -8.40 0.23 31.52
C GLU A 356 -9.18 1.52 31.15
N GLY A 357 -10.45 1.43 30.71
CA GLY A 357 -11.29 2.58 30.36
C GLY A 357 -11.06 3.16 28.97
N LYS A 358 -10.19 2.57 28.14
CA LYS A 358 -9.92 3.10 26.79
C LYS A 358 -11.09 2.84 25.87
N THR A 359 -11.45 3.84 25.04
CA THR A 359 -12.46 3.68 23.97
C THR A 359 -12.05 2.60 22.96
N HIS A 360 -13.00 2.07 22.18
CA HIS A 360 -12.71 1.09 21.12
C HIS A 360 -11.57 1.57 20.20
N ARG A 361 -11.63 2.83 19.75
CA ARG A 361 -10.60 3.41 18.88
C ARG A 361 -9.22 3.43 19.54
N GLN A 362 -9.14 3.80 20.82
CA GLN A 362 -7.89 3.83 21.58
C GLN A 362 -7.34 2.42 21.85
N ALA A 363 -8.20 1.45 22.18
CA ALA A 363 -7.82 0.06 22.40
C ALA A 363 -7.27 -0.57 21.10
N THR A 364 -7.94 -0.36 19.97
CA THR A 364 -7.47 -0.83 18.65
C THR A 364 -6.15 -0.18 18.25
N ALA A 365 -5.98 1.12 18.48
CA ALA A 365 -4.70 1.81 18.21
C ALA A 365 -3.56 1.25 19.08
N ALA A 366 -3.82 0.99 20.36
CA ALA A 366 -2.85 0.35 21.25
C ALA A 366 -2.50 -1.07 20.80
N LEU A 367 -3.48 -1.84 20.31
CA LEU A 367 -3.25 -3.17 19.74
C LEU A 367 -2.39 -3.06 18.48
N SER A 368 -2.67 -2.14 17.57
CA SER A 368 -1.85 -1.93 16.36
C SER A 368 -0.40 -1.60 16.72
N ARG A 369 -0.17 -0.77 17.75
CA ARG A 369 1.18 -0.46 18.26
C ARG A 369 1.88 -1.71 18.81
N GLN A 370 1.18 -2.53 19.58
CA GLN A 370 1.70 -3.78 20.13
C GLN A 370 2.06 -4.76 19.00
N ARG A 371 1.20 -4.90 17.99
CA ARG A 371 1.43 -5.80 16.85
C ARG A 371 2.65 -5.38 16.04
N LEU A 372 2.87 -4.08 15.84
CA LEU A 372 4.11 -3.58 15.24
C LEU A 372 5.35 -3.98 16.05
N ASN A 373 5.30 -3.88 17.39
CA ASN A 373 6.42 -4.34 18.22
C ASN A 373 6.70 -5.84 18.08
N VAL A 374 5.66 -6.67 17.99
CA VAL A 374 5.81 -8.11 17.79
C VAL A 374 6.44 -8.39 16.42
N LEU A 375 5.91 -7.78 15.36
CA LEU A 375 6.45 -7.95 14.02
C LEU A 375 7.92 -7.48 13.94
N TRP A 376 8.24 -6.35 14.57
CA TRP A 376 9.61 -5.85 14.66
C TRP A 376 10.55 -6.86 15.32
N ALA A 377 10.13 -7.47 16.45
CA ALA A 377 10.92 -8.47 17.14
C ALA A 377 11.16 -9.71 16.27
N CYS A 378 10.12 -10.24 15.62
CA CYS A 378 10.23 -11.37 14.68
C CYS A 378 11.25 -11.09 13.57
N ILE A 379 11.21 -9.89 12.98
CA ILE A 379 12.14 -9.54 11.89
C ILE A 379 13.57 -9.33 12.40
N ARG A 380 13.75 -8.61 13.52
CA ARG A 380 15.07 -8.41 14.15
C ARG A 380 15.73 -9.75 14.47
N ASP A 381 14.96 -10.67 15.03
CA ASP A 381 15.45 -11.97 15.49
C ASP A 381 15.46 -13.02 14.35
N LYS A 382 15.05 -12.63 13.13
CA LYS A 382 14.89 -13.50 11.96
C LYS A 382 14.10 -14.78 12.26
N THR A 383 13.08 -14.67 13.10
CA THR A 383 12.27 -15.81 13.55
C THR A 383 10.79 -15.58 13.22
N PRO A 384 10.11 -16.57 12.62
CA PRO A 384 8.67 -16.54 12.48
C PRO A 384 7.97 -16.36 13.83
N TYR A 385 6.79 -15.74 13.83
CA TYR A 385 5.97 -15.59 15.01
C TYR A 385 5.64 -16.97 15.61
N GLN A 386 6.06 -17.16 16.86
CA GLN A 386 5.69 -18.33 17.63
C GLN A 386 4.56 -17.97 18.60
N PRO A 387 3.42 -18.68 18.56
CA PRO A 387 2.40 -18.54 19.58
C PRO A 387 2.99 -19.08 20.90
N LYS A 388 3.41 -18.17 21.77
CA LYS A 388 3.86 -18.56 23.12
C LYS A 388 2.63 -19.16 23.83
N GLN A 389 2.65 -20.47 24.08
CA GLN A 389 1.63 -21.12 24.90
C GLN A 389 1.55 -20.36 26.23
N PRO A 390 0.34 -20.10 26.76
CA PRO A 390 0.23 -19.58 28.11
C PRO A 390 0.99 -20.52 29.03
N ARG A 391 1.85 -19.96 29.89
CA ARG A 391 2.58 -20.72 30.90
C ARG A 391 1.53 -21.48 31.71
N SER A 392 1.68 -22.80 31.82
CA SER A 392 0.76 -23.77 32.44
C SER A 392 0.56 -23.60 33.95
N ALA A 393 0.40 -22.37 34.42
CA ALA A 393 0.17 -22.01 35.81
C ALA A 393 -1.24 -21.42 36.07
N GLU A 394 -2.10 -21.28 35.05
CA GLU A 394 -3.45 -20.72 35.19
C GLU A 394 -4.54 -21.60 34.51
N VAL A 395 -4.36 -22.93 34.48
CA VAL A 395 -5.43 -23.87 34.04
C VAL A 395 -6.24 -24.40 35.23
N ALA A 396 -5.83 -24.13 36.47
CA ALA A 396 -6.46 -24.72 37.67
C ALA A 396 -7.73 -24.00 38.19
N LEU A 397 -8.35 -23.07 37.45
CA LEU A 397 -9.52 -22.32 37.95
C LEU A 397 -10.78 -22.36 37.05
N TYR A 398 -10.87 -23.29 36.11
CA TYR A 398 -12.07 -23.42 35.27
C TYR A 398 -12.72 -24.82 35.25
N GLU A 399 -12.38 -25.71 36.20
CA GLU A 399 -13.05 -27.02 36.34
C GLU A 399 -14.02 -27.14 37.53
N LEU A 400 -14.33 -26.06 38.25
CA LEU A 400 -15.38 -26.08 39.28
C LEU A 400 -16.19 -24.76 39.25
N ALA A 401 -17.23 -24.73 38.42
CA ALA A 401 -18.41 -23.88 38.58
C ALA A 401 -19.60 -24.48 37.83
#